data_AF-A0A2N4VGY3-F1
#
_entry.id   AF-A0A2N4VGY3-F1
#
_cell.length_a   1.000
_cell.length_b   1.000
_cell.length_c   1.000
_cell.angle_alpha   90.00
_cell.angle_beta   90.00
_cell.angle_gamma   90.00
#
_symmetry.space_group_name_H-M   'P 1'
#
loop_
_entity.id
_entity.type
_entity.pdbx_description
1 polymer ?
#
loop_
_entity_poly.entity_id
_entity_poly.type
_entity_poly.pdbx_seq_one_letter_code
_entity_poly.pdbx_strand_id
1 'polypeptide(L)'
;MEMTNAQRLILSNQYKMMTMLDPDNAERYRRLQTIIERGYGLQMRELDREFGQLTEETCRTVIDIMEMYHALHVSWTNLKDAEGIDERRVTFLGFDAATEARFLGYVRFMVNVEGRYSHFDAGTHGFNSQTPMWEKYQRMLSVWHACPRQYHLSSNEINQIINA
;
A
#
# COMPACT_ATOMS: atom_id res chain seq x y z
N MET A 1 5.85 21.21 9.12
CA MET A 1 6.92 20.77 10.03
C MET A 1 7.25 21.83 11.10
N GLU A 2 6.72 21.67 12.32
CA GLU A 2 7.24 22.39 13.50
C GLU A 2 8.41 21.60 14.08
N MET A 3 9.56 22.26 14.29
CA MET A 3 10.76 21.63 14.85
C MET A 3 11.38 22.50 15.92
N THR A 4 11.85 21.87 16.99
CA THR A 4 12.63 22.54 18.03
C THR A 4 14.03 22.92 17.54
N ASN A 5 14.66 23.90 18.19
CA ASN A 5 16.04 24.28 17.87
C ASN A 5 17.03 23.10 18.06
N ALA A 6 16.75 22.21 19.02
CA ALA A 6 17.54 21.00 19.22
C ALA A 6 17.44 20.04 18.01
N GLN A 7 16.23 19.82 17.48
CA GLN A 7 16.02 19.02 16.27
C GLN A 7 16.69 19.64 15.04
N ARG A 8 16.66 20.97 14.90
CA ARG A 8 17.39 21.68 13.83
C ARG A 8 18.90 21.47 13.93
N LEU A 9 19.47 21.51 15.14
CA LEU A 9 20.89 21.25 15.35
C LEU A 9 21.26 19.80 14.98
N ILE A 10 20.43 18.83 15.35
CA ILE A 10 20.61 17.41 14.97
C ILE A 10 20.64 17.28 13.45
N LEU A 11 19.65 17.84 12.75
CA LEU A 11 19.56 17.78 11.29
C LEU A 11 20.75 18.49 10.60
N SER A 12 21.16 19.66 11.08
CA SER A 12 22.36 20.34 10.57
C SER A 12 23.61 19.46 10.71
N ASN A 13 23.79 18.81 11.87
CA ASN A 13 24.90 17.90 12.10
C ASN A 13 24.82 16.65 11.20
N GLN A 14 23.62 16.10 10.97
CA GLN A 14 23.41 14.99 10.04
C GLN A 14 23.83 15.35 8.61
N TYR A 15 23.39 16.50 8.08
CA TYR A 15 23.80 16.93 6.73
C TYR A 15 25.32 17.17 6.60
N LYS A 16 25.98 17.65 7.67
CA LYS A 16 27.45 17.75 7.71
C LYS A 16 28.11 16.37 7.63
N MET A 17 27.64 15.40 8.42
CA MET A 17 28.16 14.02 8.37
C MET A 17 27.91 13.37 7.01
N MET A 18 26.71 13.53 6.44
CA MET A 18 26.39 13.01 5.10
C MET A 18 27.30 13.61 4.02
N THR A 19 27.65 14.88 4.12
CA THR A 19 28.63 15.52 3.22
C THR A 19 30.04 14.91 3.33
N MET A 20 30.42 14.45 4.52
CA MET A 20 31.72 13.78 4.75
C MET A 20 31.71 12.33 4.25
N LEU A 21 30.57 11.62 4.40
CA LEU A 21 30.41 10.22 4.01
C LEU A 21 30.14 10.04 2.51
N ASP A 22 29.46 11.00 1.90
CA ASP A 22 29.08 11.00 0.48
C ASP A 22 29.34 12.38 -0.15
N PRO A 23 30.61 12.66 -0.51
CA PRO A 23 31.00 13.95 -1.07
C PRO A 23 30.37 14.23 -2.45
N ASP A 24 29.99 13.20 -3.20
CA ASP A 24 29.40 13.35 -4.53
C ASP A 24 28.01 14.02 -4.45
N ASN A 25 27.30 13.86 -3.33
CA ASN A 25 26.03 14.51 -3.04
C ASN A 25 26.13 15.75 -2.13
N ALA A 26 27.35 16.26 -1.90
CA ALA A 26 27.62 17.37 -0.96
C ALA A 26 26.77 18.63 -1.21
N GLU A 27 26.54 18.98 -2.48
CA GLU A 27 25.75 20.18 -2.84
C GLU A 27 24.31 20.08 -2.32
N ARG A 28 23.68 18.91 -2.49
CA ARG A 28 22.33 18.63 -1.98
C ARG A 28 22.28 18.75 -0.47
N TYR A 29 23.24 18.17 0.25
CA TYR A 29 23.25 18.20 1.71
C TYR A 29 23.50 19.61 2.27
N ARG A 30 24.41 20.39 1.66
CA ARG A 30 24.65 21.79 2.05
C ARG A 30 23.41 22.68 1.83
N ARG A 31 22.67 22.44 0.74
CA ARG A 31 21.38 23.12 0.50
C ARG A 31 20.39 22.82 1.64
N LEU A 32 20.21 21.55 1.99
CA LEU A 32 19.30 21.13 3.06
C LEU A 32 19.74 21.65 4.43
N GLN A 33 21.05 21.61 4.73
CA GLN A 33 21.62 22.20 5.94
C GLN A 33 21.28 23.69 6.05
N THR A 34 21.46 24.45 4.96
CA THR A 34 21.13 25.88 4.93
C THR A 34 19.64 26.14 5.18
N ILE A 35 18.76 25.33 4.59
CA ILE A 35 17.30 25.42 4.80
C ILE A 35 16.97 25.26 6.29
N ILE A 36 17.56 24.27 6.95
CA ILE A 36 17.32 23.98 8.37
C ILE A 36 17.92 25.06 9.29
N GLU A 37 19.16 25.47 9.05
CA GLU A 37 19.86 26.47 9.87
C GLU A 37 19.19 27.84 9.79
N ARG A 38 18.77 28.25 8.59
CA ARG A 38 18.14 29.56 8.36
C ARG A 38 16.62 29.55 8.53
N GLY A 39 16.00 28.37 8.66
CA GLY A 39 14.57 28.24 8.87
C GLY A 39 13.71 28.73 7.70
N TYR A 40 14.11 28.40 6.46
CA TYR A 40 13.36 28.84 5.28
C TYR A 40 12.03 28.09 5.16
N GLY A 41 10.95 28.73 5.62
CA GLY A 41 9.65 28.09 5.80
C GLY A 41 9.04 27.47 4.54
N LEU A 42 9.26 28.07 3.36
CA LEU A 42 8.79 27.51 2.09
C LEU A 42 9.44 26.15 1.80
N GLN A 43 10.78 26.08 1.86
CA GLN A 43 11.52 24.85 1.61
C GLN A 43 11.31 23.82 2.72
N MET A 44 11.13 24.25 3.97
CA MET A 44 10.74 23.34 5.05
C MET A 44 9.38 22.69 4.80
N ARG A 45 8.43 23.42 4.18
CA ARG A 45 7.13 22.85 3.79
C ARG A 45 7.26 21.88 2.62
N GLU A 46 8.19 22.09 1.69
CA GLU A 46 8.48 21.15 0.61
C GLU A 46 9.00 19.81 1.18
N LEU A 47 9.93 19.86 2.15
CA LEU A 47 10.44 18.66 2.83
C LEU A 47 9.33 17.89 3.55
N ASP A 48 8.41 18.60 4.21
CA ASP A 48 7.27 18.00 4.91
C ASP A 48 6.39 17.17 3.97
N ARG A 49 6.28 17.56 2.69
CA ARG A 49 5.48 16.85 1.68
C ARG A 49 6.10 15.56 1.18
N GLU A 50 7.41 15.37 1.37
CA GLU A 50 8.09 14.12 1.00
C GLU A 50 7.71 12.99 1.96
N PHE A 51 7.27 13.32 3.18
CA PHE A 51 6.84 12.35 4.18
C PHE A 51 5.33 12.08 4.03
N GLY A 52 5.02 11.00 3.31
CA GLY A 52 3.67 10.46 3.25
C GLY A 52 3.24 9.79 4.57
N GLN A 53 1.93 9.61 4.73
CA GLN A 53 1.36 8.81 5.80
C GLN A 53 0.29 7.87 5.23
N LEU A 54 0.33 6.63 5.68
CA LEU A 54 -0.74 5.64 5.55
C LEU A 54 -1.04 5.15 6.96
N THR A 55 -2.29 5.27 7.41
CA THR A 55 -2.65 4.93 8.79
C THR A 55 -2.60 3.42 8.99
N GLU A 56 -2.37 2.98 10.22
CA GLU A 56 -2.35 1.56 10.57
C GLU A 56 -3.67 0.86 10.18
N GLU A 57 -4.81 1.51 10.43
CA GLU A 57 -6.13 1.01 10.05
C GLU A 57 -6.21 0.77 8.54
N THR A 58 -5.81 1.74 7.72
CA THR A 58 -5.79 1.58 6.26
C THR A 58 -4.84 0.48 5.81
N CYS A 59 -3.66 0.37 6.41
CA CYS A 59 -2.73 -0.73 6.14
C CYS A 59 -3.37 -2.09 6.44
N ARG A 60 -4.04 -2.23 7.59
CA ARG A 60 -4.76 -3.45 7.98
C ARG A 60 -5.87 -3.77 6.99
N THR A 61 -6.66 -2.78 6.56
CA THR A 61 -7.70 -2.97 5.56
C THR A 61 -7.12 -3.46 4.23
N VAL A 62 -6.00 -2.91 3.75
CA VAL A 62 -5.37 -3.41 2.50
C VAL A 62 -4.93 -4.87 2.65
N ILE A 63 -4.34 -5.25 3.78
CA ILE A 63 -3.95 -6.64 4.05
C ILE A 63 -5.19 -7.55 4.10
N ASP A 64 -6.26 -7.09 4.75
CA ASP A 64 -7.52 -7.83 4.89
C ASP A 64 -8.19 -8.07 3.53
N ILE A 65 -8.09 -7.11 2.61
CA ILE A 65 -8.52 -7.29 1.20
C ILE A 65 -7.69 -8.39 0.53
N MET A 66 -6.36 -8.37 0.69
CA MET A 66 -5.51 -9.43 0.12
C MET A 66 -5.87 -10.80 0.71
N GLU A 67 -6.11 -10.87 2.02
CA GLU A 67 -6.53 -12.09 2.70
C GLU A 67 -7.88 -12.62 2.22
N MET A 68 -8.86 -11.73 2.03
CA MET A 68 -10.16 -12.07 1.45
C MET A 68 -9.98 -12.70 0.06
N TYR A 69 -9.14 -12.12 -0.80
CA TYR A 69 -8.87 -12.69 -2.12
C TYR A 69 -8.13 -14.02 -2.05
N HIS A 70 -7.22 -14.19 -1.09
CA HIS A 70 -6.60 -15.49 -0.84
C HIS A 70 -7.66 -16.54 -0.48
N ALA A 71 -8.56 -16.21 0.44
CA ALA A 71 -9.64 -17.10 0.86
C ALA A 71 -10.63 -17.41 -0.28
N LEU A 72 -10.98 -16.42 -1.11
CA LEU A 72 -11.80 -16.59 -2.31
C LEU A 72 -11.15 -17.56 -3.30
N HIS A 73 -9.88 -17.35 -3.64
CA HIS A 73 -9.17 -18.18 -4.60
C HIS A 73 -9.01 -19.63 -4.10
N VAL A 74 -8.64 -19.81 -2.83
CA VAL A 74 -8.54 -21.15 -2.21
C VAL A 74 -9.89 -21.84 -2.16
N SER A 75 -10.96 -21.13 -1.82
CA SER A 75 -12.30 -21.70 -1.77
C SER A 75 -12.80 -22.11 -3.15
N TRP A 76 -12.59 -21.25 -4.15
CA TRP A 76 -12.94 -21.51 -5.54
C TRP A 76 -12.19 -22.72 -6.12
N THR A 77 -10.88 -22.83 -5.87
CA THR A 77 -10.06 -23.97 -6.34
C THR A 77 -10.53 -25.32 -5.76
N ASN A 78 -11.16 -25.31 -4.58
CA ASN A 78 -11.66 -26.50 -3.91
C ASN A 78 -13.12 -26.86 -4.27
N LEU A 79 -13.80 -26.05 -5.09
CA LEU A 79 -15.15 -26.37 -5.55
C LEU A 79 -15.11 -27.59 -6.48
N LYS A 80 -16.03 -28.53 -6.26
CA LYS A 80 -16.22 -29.67 -7.19
C LYS A 80 -16.81 -29.23 -8.53
N ASP A 81 -17.61 -28.16 -8.48
CA ASP A 81 -18.24 -27.53 -9.62
C ASP A 81 -18.14 -26.02 -9.45
N ALA A 82 -17.34 -25.40 -10.31
CA ALA A 82 -17.10 -23.96 -10.36
C ALA A 82 -17.77 -23.31 -11.58
N GLU A 83 -18.69 -24.01 -12.25
CA GLU A 83 -19.40 -23.48 -13.42
C GLU A 83 -20.03 -22.12 -13.10
N GLY A 84 -19.67 -21.11 -13.90
CA GLY A 84 -20.20 -19.75 -13.78
C GLY A 84 -19.35 -18.76 -12.98
N ILE A 85 -18.27 -19.19 -12.30
CA ILE A 85 -17.33 -18.28 -11.62
C ILE A 85 -16.01 -18.22 -12.37
N ASP A 86 -15.80 -17.13 -13.10
CA ASP A 86 -14.53 -16.82 -13.77
C ASP A 86 -13.42 -16.57 -12.74
N GLU A 87 -12.28 -17.24 -12.90
CA GLU A 87 -11.07 -17.09 -12.09
C GLU A 87 -10.68 -15.62 -11.91
N ARG A 88 -10.79 -14.82 -12.99
CA ARG A 88 -10.47 -13.38 -12.96
C ARG A 88 -11.25 -12.61 -11.91
N ARG A 89 -12.44 -13.08 -11.52
CA ARG A 89 -13.28 -12.45 -10.49
C ARG A 89 -12.83 -12.77 -9.06
N VAL A 90 -12.12 -13.89 -8.87
CA VAL A 90 -11.54 -14.32 -7.60
C VAL A 90 -10.03 -14.05 -7.52
N THR A 91 -9.45 -13.43 -8.54
CA THR A 91 -8.06 -12.91 -8.53
C THR A 91 -8.01 -11.46 -8.03
N PHE A 92 -7.05 -11.15 -7.16
CA PHE A 92 -6.81 -9.78 -6.70
C PHE A 92 -6.16 -8.95 -7.80
N LEU A 93 -6.85 -7.90 -8.25
CA LEU A 93 -6.36 -7.03 -9.34
C LEU A 93 -5.51 -5.86 -8.84
N GLY A 94 -5.55 -5.56 -7.54
CA GLY A 94 -4.86 -4.44 -6.92
C GLY A 94 -5.61 -3.11 -6.98
N PHE A 95 -4.88 -2.01 -7.10
CA PHE A 95 -5.40 -0.64 -6.94
C PHE A 95 -4.98 0.26 -8.09
N ASP A 96 -5.73 1.35 -8.30
CA ASP A 96 -5.45 2.28 -9.39
C ASP A 96 -4.20 3.11 -9.12
N ALA A 97 -3.28 3.15 -10.08
CA ALA A 97 -2.07 3.94 -9.95
C ALA A 97 -2.33 5.46 -9.96
N ALA A 98 -3.40 5.95 -10.60
CA ALA A 98 -3.67 7.37 -10.71
C ALA A 98 -4.33 7.96 -9.45
N THR A 99 -5.31 7.27 -8.88
CA THR A 99 -6.08 7.77 -7.72
C THR A 99 -5.77 7.06 -6.41
N GLU A 100 -5.21 5.85 -6.44
CA GLU A 100 -5.02 4.98 -5.27
C GLU A 100 -3.54 4.59 -5.06
N ALA A 101 -2.62 5.42 -5.55
CA ALA A 101 -1.18 5.15 -5.58
C ALA A 101 -0.57 4.68 -4.25
N ARG A 102 -1.06 5.20 -3.11
CA ARG A 102 -0.60 4.78 -1.77
C ARG A 102 -0.97 3.34 -1.44
N PHE A 103 -2.17 2.89 -1.83
CA PHE A 103 -2.62 1.51 -1.61
C PHE A 103 -1.85 0.56 -2.52
N LEU A 104 -1.67 0.94 -3.79
CA LEU A 104 -0.83 0.20 -4.74
C LEU A 104 0.62 0.07 -4.25
N GLY A 105 1.20 1.17 -3.76
CA GLY A 105 2.54 1.17 -3.18
C GLY A 105 2.65 0.23 -1.98
N TYR A 106 1.65 0.22 -1.12
CA TYR A 106 1.63 -0.67 0.04
C TYR A 106 1.49 -2.16 -0.34
N VAL A 107 0.63 -2.50 -1.30
CA VAL A 107 0.55 -3.86 -1.85
C VAL A 107 1.91 -4.32 -2.37
N ARG A 108 2.58 -3.49 -3.17
CA ARG A 108 3.90 -3.81 -3.73
C ARG A 108 4.96 -3.96 -2.64
N PHE A 109 4.92 -3.13 -1.60
CA PHE A 109 5.79 -3.28 -0.45
C PHE A 109 5.56 -4.64 0.25
N MET A 110 4.29 -5.00 0.51
CA MET A 110 3.95 -6.27 1.15
C MET A 110 4.36 -7.50 0.34
N VAL A 111 4.25 -7.44 -0.99
CA VAL A 111 4.61 -8.56 -1.86
C VAL A 111 6.11 -8.63 -2.11
N ASN A 112 6.73 -7.53 -2.53
CA ASN A 112 8.10 -7.54 -3.04
C ASN A 112 9.15 -7.38 -1.93
N VAL A 113 8.83 -6.70 -0.83
CA VAL A 113 9.76 -6.44 0.27
C VAL A 113 9.49 -7.40 1.43
N GLU A 114 8.25 -7.49 1.90
CA GLU A 114 7.88 -8.38 3.01
C GLU A 114 7.68 -9.84 2.59
N GLY A 115 7.59 -10.11 1.28
CA GLY A 115 7.47 -11.47 0.73
C GLY A 115 6.12 -12.16 1.00
N ARG A 116 5.09 -11.42 1.41
CA ARG A 116 3.75 -11.98 1.68
C ARG A 116 2.91 -12.02 0.41
N TYR A 117 2.03 -13.01 0.30
CA TYR A 117 1.15 -13.20 -0.88
C TYR A 117 1.92 -13.25 -2.22
N SER A 118 3.15 -13.77 -2.20
CA SER A 118 4.01 -13.85 -3.39
C SER A 118 3.48 -14.77 -4.49
N HIS A 119 2.52 -15.64 -4.16
CA HIS A 119 1.81 -16.50 -5.10
C HIS A 119 0.67 -15.79 -5.84
N PHE A 120 0.34 -14.53 -5.50
CA PHE A 120 -0.67 -13.78 -6.23
C PHE A 120 -0.20 -13.45 -7.64
N ASP A 121 -1.11 -13.57 -8.61
CA ASP A 121 -0.86 -13.05 -9.96
C ASP A 121 -0.83 -11.52 -9.92
N ALA A 122 0.37 -10.97 -10.17
CA ALA A 122 0.57 -9.53 -10.23
C ALA A 122 0.00 -8.89 -11.51
N GLY A 123 -0.43 -9.71 -12.48
CA GLY A 123 -0.87 -9.27 -13.78
C GLY A 123 0.24 -8.55 -14.56
N THR A 124 -0.12 -7.97 -15.70
CA THR A 124 0.84 -7.31 -16.61
C THR A 124 1.39 -5.98 -16.09
N HIS A 125 0.75 -5.37 -15.09
CA HIS A 125 1.11 -4.04 -14.57
C HIS A 125 1.43 -4.05 -13.06
N GLY A 126 1.70 -5.21 -12.48
CA GLY A 126 2.13 -5.34 -11.08
C GLY A 126 1.12 -4.77 -10.08
N PHE A 127 -0.08 -5.34 -10.05
CA PHE A 127 -1.23 -4.96 -9.22
C PHE A 127 -1.85 -3.58 -9.53
N ASN A 128 -1.53 -2.97 -10.67
CA ASN A 128 -2.25 -1.77 -11.11
C ASN A 128 -3.58 -2.18 -11.76
N SER A 129 -4.70 -1.95 -11.07
CA SER A 129 -6.05 -2.29 -11.56
C SER A 129 -6.53 -1.39 -12.70
N GLN A 130 -5.90 -0.23 -12.91
CA GLN A 130 -6.27 0.80 -13.89
C GLN A 130 -7.69 1.39 -13.71
N THR A 131 -8.33 1.08 -12.58
CA THR A 131 -9.65 1.60 -12.19
C THR A 131 -9.74 1.62 -10.66
N PRO A 132 -10.36 2.62 -10.04
CA PRO A 132 -10.48 2.67 -8.58
C PRO A 132 -11.21 1.44 -8.03
N MET A 133 -10.64 0.80 -7.00
CA MET A 133 -11.17 -0.44 -6.42
C MET A 133 -11.51 -0.34 -4.93
N TRP A 134 -11.05 0.69 -4.23
CA TRP A 134 -11.18 0.81 -2.77
C TRP A 134 -12.61 0.61 -2.28
N GLU A 135 -13.58 1.38 -2.79
CA GLU A 135 -14.97 1.29 -2.37
C GLU A 135 -15.60 -0.07 -2.65
N LYS A 136 -15.23 -0.69 -3.79
CA LYS A 136 -15.68 -2.03 -4.13
C LYS A 136 -15.17 -3.03 -3.10
N TYR A 137 -13.89 -2.98 -2.76
CA TYR A 137 -13.31 -3.88 -1.76
C TYR A 137 -13.91 -3.70 -0.37
N GLN A 138 -14.29 -2.48 0.03
CA GLN A 138 -15.02 -2.27 1.30
C GLN A 138 -16.35 -3.03 1.34
N ARG A 139 -17.13 -3.01 0.24
CA ARG A 139 -18.38 -3.76 0.16
C ARG A 139 -18.15 -5.27 0.19
N MET A 140 -17.15 -5.74 -0.56
CA MET A 140 -16.77 -7.15 -0.58
C MET A 140 -16.35 -7.64 0.82
N LEU A 141 -15.49 -6.90 1.52
CA LEU A 141 -15.07 -7.20 2.90
C LEU A 141 -16.27 -7.27 3.84
N SER A 142 -17.22 -6.35 3.71
CA SER A 142 -18.42 -6.33 4.56
C SER A 142 -19.22 -7.63 4.43
N VAL A 143 -19.38 -8.14 3.20
CA VAL A 143 -20.06 -9.42 2.95
C VAL A 143 -19.22 -10.61 3.46
N TRP A 144 -17.92 -10.61 3.18
CA TRP A 144 -17.02 -11.69 3.58
C TRP A 144 -16.92 -11.85 5.10
N HIS A 145 -16.84 -10.74 5.84
CA HIS A 145 -16.85 -10.75 7.31
C HIS A 145 -18.20 -11.20 7.89
N ALA A 146 -19.30 -11.00 7.16
CA ALA A 146 -20.62 -11.47 7.54
C ALA A 146 -20.84 -12.97 7.26
N CYS A 147 -19.98 -13.62 6.46
CA CYS A 147 -20.06 -15.06 6.25
C CYS A 147 -19.76 -15.81 7.58
N PRO A 148 -20.45 -16.92 7.89
CA PRO A 148 -20.20 -17.70 9.11
C PRO A 148 -18.78 -18.28 9.17
N ARG A 149 -18.15 -18.47 8.00
CA ARG A 149 -16.75 -18.87 7.84
C ARG A 149 -16.15 -18.05 6.72
N GLN A 150 -14.92 -17.59 6.90
CA GLN A 150 -14.19 -16.78 5.93
C GLN A 150 -13.43 -17.64 4.90
N TYR A 151 -13.25 -18.93 5.18
CA TYR A 151 -12.55 -19.91 4.36
C TYR A 151 -13.45 -21.10 4.02
N HIS A 152 -13.09 -21.83 2.96
CA HIS A 152 -13.88 -22.94 2.41
C HIS A 152 -15.31 -22.51 2.07
N LEU A 153 -15.41 -21.35 1.42
CA LEU A 153 -16.65 -20.72 1.01
C LEU A 153 -17.35 -21.56 -0.06
N SER A 154 -18.68 -21.61 0.02
CA SER A 154 -19.53 -22.18 -1.03
C SER A 154 -19.58 -21.28 -2.28
N SER A 155 -20.00 -21.85 -3.41
CA SER A 155 -20.22 -21.09 -4.65
C SER A 155 -21.19 -19.91 -4.45
N ASN A 156 -22.22 -20.07 -3.60
CA ASN A 156 -23.16 -18.99 -3.27
C ASN A 156 -22.49 -17.85 -2.49
N GLU A 157 -21.68 -18.17 -1.47
CA GLU A 157 -20.96 -17.16 -0.69
C GLU A 157 -19.93 -16.42 -1.54
N ILE A 158 -19.16 -17.13 -2.37
CA ILE A 158 -18.22 -16.51 -3.31
C ILE A 158 -18.96 -15.52 -4.21
N ASN A 159 -20.10 -15.93 -4.80
CA ASN A 159 -20.91 -15.07 -5.64
C ASN A 159 -21.46 -13.85 -4.89
N GLN A 160 -21.88 -13.98 -3.63
CA GLN A 160 -22.33 -12.85 -2.83
C GLN A 160 -21.20 -11.84 -2.62
N ILE A 161 -19.99 -12.31 -2.31
CA ILE A 161 -18.83 -11.44 -2.07
C ILE A 161 -18.44 -10.70 -3.36
N ILE A 162 -18.23 -11.40 -4.48
CA ILE A 162 -17.75 -10.78 -5.73
C ILE A 162 -18.78 -9.89 -6.44
N ASN A 163 -20.04 -9.90 -6.00
CA ASN A 163 -21.14 -9.08 -6.52
C ASN A 163 -21.59 -7.96 -5.55
N ALA A 164 -20.85 -7.73 -4.46
CA ALA A 164 -21.15 -6.70 -3.46
C ALA A 164 -21.00 -5.24 -3.96
#